data_AF-A0A963Q6I8-F1
#
_entry.id   AF-A0A963Q6I8-F1
#
_cell.length_a   1.000
_cell.length_b   1.000
_cell.length_c   1.000
_cell.angle_alpha   90.00
_cell.angle_beta   90.00
_cell.angle_gamma   90.00
#
_symmetry.space_group_name_H-M   'P 1'
#
loop_
_entity.id
_entity.type
_entity.pdbx_description
1 polymer ?
#
loop_
_entity_poly.entity_id
_entity_poly.type
_entity_poly.pdbx_seq_one_letter_code
_entity_poly.pdbx_strand_id
1 'polypeptide(L)'
;MKAGMEGMERTHLMTRKAKAIGILSVLIIAGILVWVLPPVVAGLQNGLLGIHGVPEIAHYFRQSGDLQAAIAQAAPLSEEKQMGLDAALGAMKLFGQTPLFVGGLGEVAPWVFAVLLFVAYLALVWYAARYPDLDTSHEINELPPVGPTAKSGFQFLLPVLVLIWLLTVERLSPGDSAFWATLFMAFIVVTQKALLALFRGQGGDEARKIREGVGDLLEGLVNGARNMIGIGVATAAAGVIVGTVSLTGIGLVMTEVIELLSGGNLMVMLLLVAFISLILGMGLPTTANYIVVSTLMAPVVVELGAQSGLLVPLIAVHLFVFYFGLMADVTPPVGLASFAAAAIARTDPIKTGVTAFFYSMRTAILPFLFIFNTQLLMIGIDSTWHLVLTVASATVAMLVFAAATQGYFMVRSRWYESIVLLLVTFTLFRPGFWWDMVYPPFERHPANELTELIAKAPADARQRIWIEGINLDGKEIKKGVLLPLGAEGTAPERLKRVGLQLMPLGDKMQVAVVQFGSTAEKLGIEQGFDITQVEVAADRPDKEWMFVPAMGVLALIVMMQRARRRREPPAPVAKPA
;
A
#
# COMPACT_ATOMS: atom_id res chain seq x y z
N MET A 1 -7.97 28.06 23.98
CA MET A 1 -9.31 27.52 23.68
C MET A 1 -9.71 26.47 24.71
N LYS A 2 -9.91 26.91 25.97
CA LYS A 2 -10.42 26.11 27.09
C LYS A 2 -11.70 26.81 27.56
N ALA A 3 -12.86 26.24 27.24
CA ALA A 3 -14.16 26.42 27.90
C ALA A 3 -15.20 25.69 27.03
N GLY A 4 -15.85 24.65 27.55
CA GLY A 4 -16.98 24.01 26.83
C GLY A 4 -17.03 22.48 26.86
N MET A 5 -15.91 21.79 27.17
CA MET A 5 -15.89 20.32 27.26
C MET A 5 -15.91 19.84 28.72
N GLU A 6 -16.92 20.25 29.49
CA GLU A 6 -17.30 19.60 30.75
C GLU A 6 -18.61 18.86 30.52
N GLY A 7 -18.63 17.54 30.72
CA GLY A 7 -19.88 16.76 30.74
C GLY A 7 -20.11 15.75 29.59
N MET A 8 -19.19 15.53 28.66
CA MET A 8 -19.39 14.47 27.65
C MET A 8 -19.30 13.07 28.28
N GLU A 9 -20.42 12.34 28.23
CA GLU A 9 -20.55 10.97 28.69
C GLU A 9 -19.50 10.05 28.03
N ARG A 10 -18.66 9.40 28.86
CA ARG A 10 -17.67 8.42 28.38
C ARG A 10 -18.38 7.11 28.01
N THR A 11 -18.90 6.99 26.79
CA THR A 11 -19.45 5.73 26.31
C THR A 11 -18.33 4.74 25.98
N HIS A 12 -18.01 3.85 26.93
CA HIS A 12 -16.99 2.79 26.81
C HIS A 12 -17.37 1.60 25.90
N LEU A 13 -18.41 1.73 25.08
CA LEU A 13 -18.86 0.67 24.18
C LEU A 13 -18.85 1.18 22.75
N MET A 14 -18.10 0.51 21.86
CA MET A 14 -18.29 0.70 20.41
C MET A 14 -19.77 0.52 20.11
N THR A 15 -20.44 1.61 19.75
CA THR A 15 -21.85 1.61 19.41
C THR A 15 -22.12 0.58 18.32
N ARG A 16 -23.33 0.04 18.23
CA ARG A 16 -23.73 -0.86 17.13
C ARG A 16 -23.39 -0.25 15.76
N LYS A 17 -23.42 1.09 15.64
CA LYS A 17 -23.00 1.85 14.47
C LYS A 17 -21.50 1.73 14.19
N ALA A 18 -20.62 1.83 15.18
CA ALA A 18 -19.18 1.66 14.99
C ALA A 18 -18.78 0.22 14.60
N LYS A 19 -19.45 -0.80 15.17
CA LYS A 19 -19.28 -2.19 14.73
C LYS A 19 -19.78 -2.41 13.31
N ALA A 20 -20.92 -1.81 12.95
CA ALA A 20 -21.45 -1.87 11.59
C ALA A 20 -20.51 -1.20 10.58
N ILE A 21 -19.88 -0.05 10.92
CA ILE A 21 -18.89 0.61 10.07
C ILE A 21 -17.67 -0.29 9.86
N GLY A 22 -17.12 -0.90 10.92
CA GLY A 22 -16.00 -1.83 10.79
C GLY A 22 -16.32 -3.06 9.92
N ILE A 23 -17.52 -3.64 10.08
CA ILE A 23 -18.01 -4.75 9.24
C ILE A 23 -18.20 -4.27 7.79
N LEU A 24 -18.76 -3.09 7.58
CA LEU A 24 -18.95 -2.48 6.27
C LEU A 24 -17.61 -2.25 5.56
N SER A 25 -16.60 -1.74 6.27
CA SER A 25 -15.25 -1.55 5.73
C SER A 25 -14.61 -2.88 5.32
N VAL A 26 -14.78 -3.94 6.11
CA VAL A 26 -14.29 -5.29 5.76
C VAL A 26 -15.06 -5.88 4.57
N LEU A 27 -16.38 -5.67 4.50
CA LEU A 27 -17.22 -6.10 3.37
C LEU A 27 -16.91 -5.32 2.09
N ILE A 28 -16.57 -4.04 2.19
CA ILE A 28 -16.10 -3.21 1.07
C ILE A 28 -14.76 -3.76 0.58
N ILE A 29 -13.79 -4.02 1.48
CA ILE A 29 -12.49 -4.57 1.11
C ILE A 29 -12.61 -5.99 0.52
N ALA A 30 -13.39 -6.87 1.14
CA ALA A 30 -13.68 -8.20 0.62
C ALA A 30 -14.45 -8.14 -0.71
N GLY A 31 -15.37 -7.17 -0.84
CA GLY A 31 -16.08 -6.86 -2.08
C GLY A 31 -15.12 -6.46 -3.20
N ILE A 32 -14.14 -5.58 -2.94
CA ILE A 32 -13.09 -5.23 -3.90
C ILE A 32 -12.33 -6.49 -4.33
N LEU A 33 -11.90 -7.31 -3.37
CA LEU A 33 -11.11 -8.50 -3.65
C LEU A 33 -11.87 -9.58 -4.44
N VAL A 34 -13.19 -9.68 -4.25
CA VAL A 34 -14.05 -10.71 -4.88
C VAL A 34 -14.70 -10.23 -6.17
N TRP A 35 -15.02 -8.94 -6.28
CA TRP A 35 -15.82 -8.40 -7.39
C TRP A 35 -15.05 -7.47 -8.31
N VAL A 36 -14.00 -6.81 -7.83
CA VAL A 36 -13.17 -5.90 -8.64
C VAL A 36 -11.96 -6.64 -9.16
N LEU A 37 -11.30 -7.39 -8.29
CA LEU A 37 -10.04 -8.04 -8.61
C LEU A 37 -10.18 -9.14 -9.68
N PRO A 38 -11.18 -10.05 -9.65
CA PRO A 38 -11.29 -11.09 -10.67
C PRO A 38 -11.59 -10.58 -12.09
N PRO A 39 -12.49 -9.60 -12.33
CA PRO A 39 -12.66 -9.03 -13.67
C PRO A 39 -11.47 -8.15 -14.11
N VAL A 40 -10.75 -7.52 -13.19
CA VAL A 40 -9.47 -6.83 -13.51
C VAL A 40 -8.41 -7.85 -13.96
N VAL A 41 -8.28 -8.97 -13.25
CA VAL A 41 -7.36 -10.06 -13.61
C VAL A 41 -7.80 -10.75 -14.90
N ALA A 42 -9.10 -10.98 -15.10
CA ALA A 42 -9.63 -11.53 -16.33
C ALA A 42 -9.47 -10.57 -17.52
N GLY A 43 -9.57 -9.26 -17.31
CA GLY A 43 -9.26 -8.24 -18.33
C GLY A 43 -7.78 -8.24 -18.73
N LEU A 44 -6.88 -8.45 -17.78
CA LEU A 44 -5.45 -8.63 -18.04
C LEU A 44 -5.16 -9.93 -18.80
N GLN A 45 -5.83 -11.03 -18.46
CA GLN A 45 -5.66 -12.33 -19.14
C GLN A 45 -6.26 -12.33 -20.55
N ASN A 46 -7.42 -11.68 -20.75
CA ASN A 46 -8.10 -11.59 -22.04
C ASN A 46 -7.45 -10.57 -23.00
N GLY A 47 -6.83 -9.52 -22.46
CA GLY A 47 -6.10 -8.52 -23.26
C GLY A 47 -4.70 -8.97 -23.72
N LEU A 48 -4.12 -9.99 -23.09
CA LEU A 48 -2.77 -10.47 -23.38
C LEU A 48 -2.70 -11.88 -24.00
N LEU A 49 -3.71 -12.76 -23.85
CA LEU A 49 -3.56 -14.17 -24.25
C LEU A 49 -4.68 -14.80 -25.10
N GLY A 50 -5.76 -14.10 -25.45
CA GLY A 50 -6.68 -14.56 -26.50
C GLY A 50 -7.26 -15.99 -26.35
N ILE A 51 -7.54 -16.45 -25.12
CA ILE A 51 -8.11 -17.79 -24.90
C ILE A 51 -9.64 -17.69 -24.74
N HIS A 52 -10.39 -18.37 -25.62
CA HIS A 52 -11.85 -18.42 -25.63
C HIS A 52 -12.44 -19.35 -24.55
N GLY A 53 -13.43 -18.86 -23.80
CA GLY A 53 -14.20 -19.66 -22.82
C GLY A 53 -15.47 -18.96 -22.30
N VAL A 54 -16.47 -18.77 -23.16
CA VAL A 54 -17.74 -18.06 -22.85
C VAL A 54 -18.76 -18.83 -21.94
N PRO A 55 -18.70 -20.16 -21.70
CA PRO A 55 -19.73 -20.82 -20.86
C PRO A 55 -19.56 -20.68 -19.33
N GLU A 56 -18.36 -20.46 -18.79
CA GLU A 56 -18.13 -20.44 -17.32
C GLU A 56 -18.56 -19.13 -16.63
N ILE A 57 -18.63 -18.04 -17.39
CA ILE A 57 -19.05 -16.72 -16.91
C ILE A 57 -20.51 -16.76 -16.42
N ALA A 58 -21.37 -17.55 -17.08
CA ALA A 58 -22.78 -17.69 -16.69
C ALA A 58 -22.98 -18.42 -15.35
N HIS A 59 -22.05 -19.28 -14.94
CA HIS A 59 -22.07 -19.96 -13.64
C HIS A 59 -21.68 -19.00 -12.50
N TYR A 60 -20.72 -18.10 -12.75
CA TYR A 60 -20.30 -17.05 -11.81
C TYR A 60 -21.41 -16.03 -11.51
N PHE A 61 -22.17 -15.61 -12.53
CA PHE A 61 -23.31 -14.71 -12.33
C PHE A 61 -24.43 -15.36 -11.51
N ARG A 62 -24.62 -16.68 -11.64
CA ARG A 62 -25.67 -17.41 -10.90
C ARG A 62 -25.35 -17.51 -9.40
N GLN A 63 -24.10 -17.77 -9.02
CA GLN A 63 -23.66 -17.76 -7.61
C GLN A 63 -23.73 -16.37 -6.95
N SER A 64 -23.61 -15.31 -7.75
CA SER A 64 -23.70 -13.96 -7.22
C SER A 64 -25.10 -13.52 -6.79
N GLY A 65 -26.15 -14.13 -7.36
CA GLY A 65 -27.53 -13.95 -6.91
C GLY A 65 -27.77 -14.52 -5.51
N ASP A 66 -27.12 -15.65 -5.18
CA ASP A 66 -27.24 -16.30 -3.87
C ASP A 66 -26.55 -15.49 -2.76
N LEU A 67 -25.47 -14.77 -3.07
CA LEU A 67 -24.81 -13.87 -2.12
C LEU A 67 -25.63 -12.60 -1.86
N GLN A 68 -26.34 -12.07 -2.87
CA GLN A 68 -27.31 -10.99 -2.69
C GLN A 68 -28.47 -11.42 -1.77
N ALA A 69 -28.97 -12.65 -1.94
CA ALA A 69 -29.98 -13.22 -1.07
C ALA A 69 -29.49 -13.38 0.38
N ALA A 70 -28.21 -13.77 0.58
CA ALA A 70 -27.61 -13.91 1.91
C ALA A 70 -27.34 -12.56 2.61
N ILE A 71 -26.96 -11.52 1.86
CA ILE A 71 -26.73 -10.16 2.40
C ILE A 71 -28.08 -9.48 2.73
N ALA A 72 -29.11 -9.70 1.91
CA ALA A 72 -30.46 -9.20 2.19
C ALA A 72 -31.08 -9.79 3.47
N GLN A 73 -30.63 -10.99 3.90
CA GLN A 73 -31.07 -11.63 5.15
C GLN A 73 -30.30 -11.15 6.40
N ALA A 74 -29.16 -10.48 6.25
CA ALA A 74 -28.32 -10.02 7.35
C ALA A 74 -28.72 -8.62 7.86
N ALA A 75 -29.83 -8.58 8.60
CA ALA A 75 -30.43 -7.41 9.27
C ALA A 75 -30.94 -6.28 8.32
N PRO A 76 -32.21 -5.83 8.48
CA PRO A 76 -32.75 -4.77 7.65
C PRO A 76 -31.99 -3.46 7.93
N LEU A 77 -31.16 -3.07 6.98
CA LEU A 77 -30.59 -1.72 6.92
C LEU A 77 -31.74 -0.75 6.66
N SER A 78 -31.67 0.46 7.23
CA SER A 78 -32.59 1.53 6.81
C SER A 78 -32.41 1.77 5.31
N GLU A 79 -33.49 2.05 4.58
CA GLU A 79 -33.52 2.28 3.12
C GLU A 79 -32.37 3.18 2.64
N GLU A 80 -32.08 4.21 3.42
CA GLU A 80 -31.00 5.17 3.24
C GLU A 80 -29.58 4.56 3.23
N LYS A 81 -29.32 3.55 4.07
CA LYS A 81 -28.05 2.83 4.17
C LYS A 81 -27.92 1.75 3.11
N GLN A 82 -29.04 1.15 2.73
CA GLN A 82 -29.11 0.16 1.68
C GLN A 82 -28.81 0.83 0.33
N MET A 83 -29.42 1.99 0.06
CA MET A 83 -29.11 2.80 -1.13
C MET A 83 -27.66 3.26 -1.19
N GLY A 84 -27.06 3.67 -0.07
CA GLY A 84 -25.63 4.03 -0.01
C GLY A 84 -24.69 2.84 -0.21
N LEU A 85 -25.04 1.67 0.32
CA LEU A 85 -24.31 0.42 0.11
C LEU A 85 -24.45 -0.05 -1.35
N ASP A 86 -25.64 0.02 -1.93
CA ASP A 86 -25.90 -0.37 -3.32
C ASP A 86 -25.23 0.58 -4.31
N ALA A 87 -25.18 1.89 -4.01
CA ALA A 87 -24.42 2.86 -4.79
C ALA A 87 -22.90 2.62 -4.70
N ALA A 88 -22.37 2.32 -3.51
CA ALA A 88 -20.96 1.99 -3.32
C ALA A 88 -20.59 0.66 -4.00
N LEU A 89 -21.42 -0.38 -3.86
CA LEU A 89 -21.26 -1.68 -4.52
C LEU A 89 -21.44 -1.57 -6.05
N GLY A 90 -22.34 -0.71 -6.51
CA GLY A 90 -22.56 -0.41 -7.93
C GLY A 90 -21.36 0.31 -8.55
N ALA A 91 -20.86 1.37 -7.90
CA ALA A 91 -19.64 2.06 -8.31
C ALA A 91 -18.43 1.12 -8.29
N MET A 92 -18.35 0.24 -7.29
CA MET A 92 -17.30 -0.77 -7.16
C MET A 92 -17.38 -1.83 -8.28
N LYS A 93 -18.58 -2.35 -8.61
CA LYS A 93 -18.78 -3.27 -9.74
C LYS A 93 -18.41 -2.62 -11.07
N LEU A 94 -18.76 -1.35 -11.26
CA LEU A 94 -18.38 -0.58 -12.45
C LEU A 94 -16.85 -0.45 -12.55
N PHE A 95 -16.19 -0.11 -11.44
CA PHE A 95 -14.73 0.04 -11.33
C PHE A 95 -13.96 -1.29 -11.45
N GLY A 96 -14.62 -2.43 -11.25
CA GLY A 96 -14.06 -3.76 -11.48
C GLY A 96 -14.10 -4.22 -12.92
N GLN A 97 -15.13 -3.81 -13.66
CA GLN A 97 -15.33 -4.20 -15.05
C GLN A 97 -14.62 -3.26 -16.04
N THR A 98 -14.11 -2.14 -15.56
CA THR A 98 -13.51 -1.09 -16.38
C THR A 98 -12.30 -1.49 -17.21
N PRO A 99 -11.38 -2.39 -16.79
CA PRO A 99 -10.34 -2.87 -17.70
C PRO A 99 -10.91 -3.68 -18.88
N LEU A 100 -12.03 -4.38 -18.66
CA LEU A 100 -12.76 -5.11 -19.70
C LEU A 100 -13.45 -4.13 -20.68
N PHE A 101 -14.02 -3.05 -20.17
CA PHE A 101 -14.60 -1.97 -20.98
C PHE A 101 -13.53 -1.21 -21.78
N VAL A 102 -12.41 -0.86 -21.15
CA VAL A 102 -11.28 -0.15 -21.80
C VAL A 102 -10.66 -1.01 -22.90
N GLY A 103 -10.47 -2.32 -22.65
CA GLY A 103 -9.97 -3.26 -23.66
C GLY A 103 -10.88 -3.41 -24.88
N GLY A 104 -12.21 -3.29 -24.71
CA GLY A 104 -13.18 -3.32 -25.80
C GLY A 104 -13.42 -1.97 -26.50
N LEU A 105 -13.12 -0.85 -25.83
CA LEU A 105 -13.37 0.52 -26.32
C LEU A 105 -12.14 1.16 -27.00
N GLY A 106 -10.94 0.60 -26.80
CA GLY A 106 -9.72 1.10 -27.43
C GLY A 106 -9.49 2.59 -27.14
N GLU A 107 -9.14 3.36 -28.17
CA GLU A 107 -8.87 4.81 -28.08
C GLU A 107 -10.09 5.66 -27.66
N VAL A 108 -11.30 5.10 -27.64
CA VAL A 108 -12.54 5.81 -27.26
C VAL A 108 -12.78 5.75 -25.75
N ALA A 109 -12.09 4.86 -25.02
CA ALA A 109 -12.32 4.64 -23.60
C ALA A 109 -12.20 5.91 -22.72
N PRO A 110 -11.23 6.81 -22.92
CA PRO A 110 -11.13 8.04 -22.13
C PRO A 110 -12.34 8.97 -22.30
N TRP A 111 -12.90 9.03 -23.51
CA TRP A 111 -14.07 9.85 -23.81
C TRP A 111 -15.34 9.29 -23.17
N VAL A 112 -15.52 7.97 -23.21
CA VAL A 112 -16.63 7.30 -22.54
C VAL A 112 -16.56 7.53 -21.02
N PHE A 113 -15.36 7.42 -20.44
CA PHE A 113 -15.17 7.65 -19.02
C PHE A 113 -15.42 9.11 -18.63
N ALA A 114 -14.98 10.08 -19.45
CA ALA A 114 -15.28 11.50 -19.24
C ALA A 114 -16.79 11.77 -19.24
N VAL A 115 -17.54 11.18 -20.17
CA VAL A 115 -19.01 11.28 -20.21
C VAL A 115 -19.65 10.63 -18.99
N LEU A 116 -19.20 9.44 -18.59
CA LEU A 116 -19.70 8.77 -17.39
C LEU A 116 -19.44 9.57 -16.12
N LEU A 117 -18.24 10.14 -15.97
CA LEU A 117 -17.89 11.02 -14.86
C LEU A 117 -18.76 12.28 -14.84
N PHE A 118 -19.01 12.87 -16.00
CA PHE A 118 -19.87 14.04 -16.11
C PHE A 118 -21.32 13.72 -15.74
N VAL A 119 -21.86 12.60 -16.20
CA VAL A 119 -23.21 12.12 -15.81
C VAL A 119 -23.26 11.81 -14.32
N ALA A 120 -22.25 11.13 -13.78
CA ALA A 120 -22.15 10.83 -12.35
C ALA A 120 -22.08 12.11 -11.51
N TYR A 121 -21.34 13.11 -11.97
CA TYR A 121 -21.29 14.43 -11.36
C TYR A 121 -22.67 15.09 -11.29
N LEU A 122 -23.38 15.17 -12.43
CA LEU A 122 -24.73 15.74 -12.47
C LEU A 122 -25.70 14.98 -11.55
N ALA A 123 -25.65 13.64 -11.55
CA ALA A 123 -26.48 12.81 -10.70
C ALA A 123 -26.19 13.02 -9.21
N LEU A 124 -24.91 13.14 -8.82
CA LEU A 124 -24.51 13.39 -7.44
C LEU A 124 -24.90 14.80 -6.98
N VAL A 125 -24.77 15.81 -7.83
CA VAL A 125 -25.23 17.18 -7.51
C VAL A 125 -26.75 17.24 -7.39
N TRP A 126 -27.48 16.56 -8.28
CA TRP A 126 -28.94 16.42 -8.16
C TRP A 126 -29.35 15.71 -6.87
N TYR A 127 -28.60 14.68 -6.46
CA TYR A 127 -28.84 14.01 -5.19
C TYR A 127 -28.52 14.92 -3.99
N ALA A 128 -27.40 15.65 -4.03
CA ALA A 128 -27.00 16.61 -3.01
C ALA A 128 -28.01 17.75 -2.85
N ALA A 129 -28.65 18.18 -3.94
CA ALA A 129 -29.68 19.23 -3.94
C ALA A 129 -30.88 18.93 -3.02
N ARG A 130 -31.13 17.65 -2.71
CA ARG A 130 -32.20 17.19 -1.81
C ARG A 130 -31.91 17.39 -0.33
N TYR A 131 -30.67 17.71 0.02
CA TYR A 131 -30.25 17.97 1.40
C TYR A 131 -30.02 19.47 1.60
N PRO A 132 -30.30 19.99 2.81
CA PRO A 132 -30.02 21.39 3.13
C PRO A 132 -28.51 21.65 3.10
N ASP A 133 -28.14 22.89 2.77
CA ASP A 133 -26.75 23.33 2.87
C ASP A 133 -26.31 23.37 4.34
N LEU A 134 -25.01 23.20 4.56
CA LEU A 134 -24.42 23.41 5.88
C LEU A 134 -24.45 24.89 6.20
N ASP A 135 -24.95 25.23 7.40
CA ASP A 135 -24.91 26.61 7.86
C ASP A 135 -23.46 27.00 8.16
N THR A 136 -22.95 28.00 7.42
CA THR A 136 -21.60 28.55 7.57
C THR A 136 -21.61 29.91 8.26
N SER A 137 -22.75 30.36 8.78
CA SER A 137 -22.94 31.73 9.30
C SER A 137 -22.40 31.97 10.71
N HIS A 138 -22.11 30.92 11.47
CA HIS A 138 -21.66 31.00 12.86
C HIS A 138 -20.45 30.10 13.13
N GLU A 139 -19.64 30.44 14.13
CA GLU A 139 -18.59 29.54 14.64
C GLU A 139 -19.23 28.20 15.01
N ILE A 140 -18.70 27.11 14.44
CA ILE A 140 -19.24 25.74 14.59
C ILE A 140 -19.09 25.31 16.06
N ASN A 141 -20.11 25.63 16.87
CA ASN A 141 -20.18 25.29 18.29
C ASN A 141 -20.82 23.91 18.52
N GLU A 142 -21.58 23.41 17.54
CA GLU A 142 -22.19 22.08 17.55
C GLU A 142 -21.79 21.29 16.30
N LEU A 143 -21.54 19.99 16.47
CA LEU A 143 -21.19 19.11 15.36
C LEU A 143 -22.43 18.89 14.48
N PRO A 144 -22.38 19.25 13.18
CA PRO A 144 -23.50 18.98 12.28
C PRO A 144 -23.74 17.46 12.15
N PRO A 145 -24.97 17.04 11.83
CA PRO A 145 -25.29 15.63 11.70
C PRO A 145 -24.47 14.99 10.57
N VAL A 146 -23.68 13.96 10.91
CA VAL A 146 -22.69 13.33 10.01
C VAL A 146 -23.32 12.77 8.74
N GLY A 147 -24.53 12.21 8.82
CA GLY A 147 -25.21 11.59 7.68
C GLY A 147 -25.56 12.58 6.56
N PRO A 148 -26.40 13.59 6.84
CA PRO A 148 -26.74 14.64 5.87
C PRO A 148 -25.52 15.38 5.31
N THR A 149 -24.53 15.66 6.17
CA THR A 149 -23.27 16.32 5.80
C THR A 149 -22.45 15.50 4.80
N ALA A 150 -22.34 14.19 4.98
CA ALA A 150 -21.66 13.33 4.03
C ALA A 150 -22.40 13.25 2.68
N LYS A 151 -23.73 13.20 2.74
CA LYS A 151 -24.59 13.07 1.56
C LYS A 151 -24.60 14.31 0.67
N SER A 152 -24.42 15.50 1.23
CA SER A 152 -24.28 16.74 0.48
C SER A 152 -22.90 16.92 -0.17
N GLY A 153 -21.92 16.07 0.16
CA GLY A 153 -20.52 16.20 -0.28
C GLY A 153 -20.00 15.08 -1.19
N PHE A 154 -20.80 14.10 -1.60
CA PHE A 154 -20.31 12.95 -2.37
C PHE A 154 -19.66 13.31 -3.72
N GLN A 155 -20.04 14.43 -4.33
CA GLN A 155 -19.40 14.94 -5.54
C GLN A 155 -17.89 15.19 -5.37
N PHE A 156 -17.41 15.49 -4.16
CA PHE A 156 -15.98 15.69 -3.88
C PHE A 156 -15.16 14.39 -3.84
N LEU A 157 -15.81 13.22 -3.86
CA LEU A 157 -15.12 11.94 -4.01
C LEU A 157 -14.74 11.66 -5.46
N LEU A 158 -15.41 12.29 -6.44
CA LEU A 158 -15.15 12.01 -7.85
C LEU A 158 -13.71 12.36 -8.27
N PRO A 159 -13.10 13.50 -7.88
CA PRO A 159 -11.69 13.77 -8.18
C PRO A 159 -10.72 12.73 -7.61
N VAL A 160 -11.03 12.14 -6.45
CA VAL A 160 -10.24 11.04 -5.88
C VAL A 160 -10.37 9.78 -6.74
N LEU A 161 -11.57 9.49 -7.26
CA LEU A 161 -11.77 8.39 -8.20
C LEU A 161 -11.02 8.62 -9.52
N VAL A 162 -11.01 9.85 -10.03
CA VAL A 162 -10.21 10.24 -11.20
C VAL A 162 -8.73 10.01 -10.93
N LEU A 163 -8.22 10.45 -9.78
CA LEU A 163 -6.82 10.24 -9.39
C LEU A 163 -6.45 8.75 -9.35
N ILE A 164 -7.28 7.94 -8.68
CA ILE A 164 -7.06 6.49 -8.58
C ILE A 164 -7.14 5.83 -9.95
N TRP A 165 -8.10 6.23 -10.79
CA TRP A 165 -8.24 5.73 -12.16
C TRP A 165 -6.99 5.99 -12.99
N LEU A 166 -6.54 7.23 -13.03
CA LEU A 166 -5.38 7.63 -13.84
C LEU A 166 -4.10 6.92 -13.40
N LEU A 167 -3.96 6.66 -12.09
CA LEU A 167 -2.83 5.89 -11.54
C LEU A 167 -2.91 4.40 -11.82
N THR A 168 -4.10 3.79 -11.70
CA THR A 168 -4.23 2.32 -11.69
C THR A 168 -4.58 1.73 -13.05
N VAL A 169 -5.40 2.43 -13.83
CA VAL A 169 -5.89 1.97 -15.14
C VAL A 169 -5.04 2.55 -16.25
N GLU A 170 -4.96 3.89 -16.34
CA GLU A 170 -4.16 4.57 -17.37
C GLU A 170 -2.65 4.51 -17.09
N ARG A 171 -2.27 4.19 -15.84
CA ARG A 171 -0.87 4.12 -15.38
C ARG A 171 -0.07 5.38 -15.69
N LEU A 172 -0.74 6.53 -15.65
CA LEU A 172 -0.09 7.83 -15.81
C LEU A 172 0.85 8.10 -14.63
N SER A 173 1.77 9.04 -14.83
CA SER A 173 2.63 9.46 -13.72
C SER A 173 1.77 10.04 -12.57
N PRO A 174 2.24 9.94 -11.32
CA PRO A 174 1.54 10.55 -10.19
C PRO A 174 1.32 12.06 -10.35
N GLY A 175 2.26 12.76 -10.99
CA GLY A 175 2.14 14.19 -11.30
C GLY A 175 0.99 14.48 -12.26
N ASP A 176 0.92 13.74 -13.36
CA ASP A 176 -0.15 13.91 -14.37
C ASP A 176 -1.52 13.55 -13.79
N SER A 177 -1.58 12.46 -13.01
CA SER A 177 -2.82 12.02 -12.34
C SER A 177 -3.34 13.09 -11.36
N ALA A 178 -2.45 13.68 -10.57
CA ALA A 178 -2.78 14.78 -9.66
C ALA A 178 -3.24 16.04 -10.39
N PHE A 179 -2.59 16.38 -11.51
CA PHE A 179 -2.97 17.53 -12.34
C PHE A 179 -4.41 17.41 -12.85
N TRP A 180 -4.76 16.28 -13.47
CA TRP A 180 -6.10 16.06 -14.02
C TRP A 180 -7.17 15.96 -12.93
N ALA A 181 -6.89 15.30 -11.81
CA ALA A 181 -7.81 15.26 -10.66
C ALA A 181 -8.06 16.67 -10.09
N THR A 182 -7.03 17.51 -10.00
CA THR A 182 -7.14 18.90 -9.53
C THR A 182 -7.94 19.76 -10.50
N LEU A 183 -7.72 19.60 -11.80
CA LEU A 183 -8.49 20.31 -12.84
C LEU A 183 -9.98 19.95 -12.76
N PHE A 184 -10.28 18.67 -12.53
CA PHE A 184 -11.66 18.21 -12.35
C PHE A 184 -12.28 18.73 -11.05
N MET A 185 -11.52 18.80 -9.95
CA MET A 185 -11.96 19.46 -8.72
C MET A 185 -12.28 20.95 -8.95
N ALA A 186 -11.43 21.66 -9.71
CA ALA A 186 -11.68 23.06 -10.07
C ALA A 186 -12.98 23.22 -10.87
N PHE A 187 -13.23 22.32 -11.82
CA PHE A 187 -14.49 22.26 -12.56
C PHE A 187 -15.70 22.09 -11.64
N ILE A 188 -15.64 21.16 -10.67
CA ILE A 188 -16.70 20.92 -9.68
C ILE A 188 -16.96 22.18 -8.85
N VAL A 189 -15.91 22.82 -8.31
CA VAL A 189 -16.04 24.00 -7.43
C VAL A 189 -16.73 25.16 -8.16
N VAL A 190 -16.38 25.39 -9.43
CA VAL A 190 -16.97 26.48 -10.23
C VAL A 190 -18.43 26.19 -10.59
N THR A 191 -18.78 24.94 -10.89
CA THR A 191 -20.10 24.58 -11.44
C THR A 191 -21.13 24.14 -10.39
N GLN A 192 -20.69 23.65 -9.22
CA GLN A 192 -21.58 23.04 -8.22
C GLN A 192 -22.68 23.97 -7.70
N LYS A 193 -22.34 25.23 -7.38
CA LYS A 193 -23.29 26.18 -6.77
C LYS A 193 -24.40 26.54 -7.75
N ALA A 194 -24.05 26.67 -9.03
CA ALA A 194 -25.00 26.95 -10.11
C ALA A 194 -25.91 25.75 -10.38
N LEU A 195 -25.34 24.54 -10.42
CA LEU A 195 -26.12 23.31 -10.61
C LEU A 195 -27.05 23.01 -9.43
N LEU A 196 -26.62 23.25 -8.19
CA LEU A 196 -27.48 23.13 -7.01
C LEU A 196 -28.64 24.13 -7.06
N ALA A 197 -28.39 25.39 -7.44
CA ALA A 197 -29.44 26.39 -7.60
C ALA A 197 -30.45 25.99 -8.69
N LEU A 198 -29.96 25.48 -9.83
CA LEU A 198 -30.78 24.97 -10.92
C LEU A 198 -31.67 23.80 -10.46
N PHE A 199 -31.11 22.79 -9.80
CA PHE A 199 -31.85 21.61 -9.35
C PHE A 199 -32.80 21.87 -8.19
N ARG A 200 -32.57 22.93 -7.39
CA ARG A 200 -33.49 23.39 -6.35
C ARG A 200 -34.59 24.32 -6.86
N GLY A 201 -34.64 24.60 -8.17
CA GLY A 201 -35.64 25.49 -8.76
C GLY A 201 -35.45 26.97 -8.42
N GLN A 202 -34.24 27.37 -7.99
CA GLN A 202 -33.85 28.75 -7.68
C GLN A 202 -33.27 29.42 -8.94
N GLY A 203 -34.04 29.44 -10.03
CA GLY A 203 -33.58 29.96 -11.33
C GLY A 203 -33.36 31.47 -11.35
N GLY A 204 -32.44 31.94 -12.20
CA GLY A 204 -32.20 33.36 -12.48
C GLY A 204 -30.94 33.97 -11.84
N ASP A 205 -30.20 33.20 -11.05
CA ASP A 205 -28.98 33.61 -10.32
C ASP A 205 -27.74 32.80 -10.72
N GLU A 206 -27.78 32.03 -11.81
CA GLU A 206 -26.73 31.06 -12.15
C GLU A 206 -25.37 31.75 -12.37
N ALA A 207 -25.37 32.89 -13.07
CA ALA A 207 -24.15 33.68 -13.30
C ALA A 207 -23.51 34.18 -12.00
N ARG A 208 -24.34 34.56 -11.01
CA ARG A 208 -23.87 34.96 -9.68
C ARG A 208 -23.27 33.77 -8.94
N LYS A 209 -23.90 32.59 -9.02
CA LYS A 209 -23.39 31.35 -8.38
C LYS A 209 -22.11 30.82 -9.00
N ILE A 210 -21.94 30.95 -10.33
CA ILE A 210 -20.67 30.64 -10.99
C ILE A 210 -19.59 31.61 -10.52
N ARG A 211 -19.89 32.91 -10.43
CA ARG A 211 -18.95 33.92 -9.93
C ARG A 211 -18.54 33.65 -8.47
N GLU A 212 -19.48 33.25 -7.62
CA GLU A 212 -19.18 32.77 -6.26
C GLU A 212 -18.24 31.56 -6.29
N GLY A 213 -18.50 30.56 -7.14
CA GLY A 213 -17.63 29.38 -7.29
C GLY A 213 -16.22 29.69 -7.81
N VAL A 214 -16.08 30.67 -8.71
CA VAL A 214 -14.76 31.18 -9.13
C VAL A 214 -14.05 31.87 -7.96
N GLY A 215 -14.78 32.62 -7.13
CA GLY A 215 -14.26 33.19 -5.88
C GLY A 215 -13.72 32.10 -4.94
N ASP A 216 -14.51 31.06 -4.69
CA ASP A 216 -14.10 29.91 -3.86
C ASP A 216 -12.86 29.21 -4.44
N LEU A 217 -12.78 29.06 -5.77
CA LEU A 217 -11.63 28.45 -6.44
C LEU A 217 -10.37 29.30 -6.23
N LEU A 218 -10.46 30.62 -6.39
CA LEU A 218 -9.34 31.53 -6.16
C LEU A 218 -8.88 31.50 -4.69
N GLU A 219 -9.82 31.51 -3.75
CA GLU A 219 -9.50 31.37 -2.33
C GLU A 219 -8.88 29.99 -2.02
N GLY A 220 -9.41 28.93 -2.62
CA GLY A 220 -8.87 27.57 -2.55
C GLY A 220 -7.43 27.49 -3.08
N LEU A 221 -7.14 28.14 -4.20
CA LEU A 221 -5.78 28.24 -4.76
C LEU A 221 -4.84 29.03 -3.84
N VAL A 222 -5.30 30.12 -3.23
CA VAL A 222 -4.52 30.89 -2.24
C VAL A 222 -4.22 30.05 -1.00
N ASN A 223 -5.22 29.33 -0.47
CA ASN A 223 -5.05 28.44 0.67
C ASN A 223 -4.11 27.26 0.33
N GLY A 224 -4.23 26.70 -0.87
CA GLY A 224 -3.29 25.70 -1.39
C GLY A 224 -1.86 26.22 -1.44
N ALA A 225 -1.65 27.43 -1.98
CA ALA A 225 -0.34 28.08 -2.02
C ALA A 225 0.23 28.32 -0.62
N ARG A 226 -0.58 28.81 0.34
CA ARG A 226 -0.17 29.02 1.73
C ARG A 226 0.24 27.71 2.41
N ASN A 227 -0.54 26.65 2.23
CA ASN A 227 -0.23 25.32 2.76
C ASN A 227 1.04 24.73 2.13
N MET A 228 1.34 25.09 0.87
CA MET A 228 2.55 24.65 0.17
C MET A 228 3.82 25.32 0.68
N ILE A 229 3.76 26.50 1.32
CA ILE A 229 4.96 27.20 1.82
C ILE A 229 5.77 26.31 2.78
N GLY A 230 5.10 25.68 3.75
CA GLY A 230 5.75 24.81 4.74
C GLY A 230 6.38 23.57 4.10
N ILE A 231 5.68 22.93 3.16
CA ILE A 231 6.19 21.77 2.42
C ILE A 231 7.39 22.20 1.57
N GLY A 232 7.28 23.31 0.84
CA GLY A 232 8.32 23.87 -0.02
C GLY A 232 9.63 24.12 0.72
N VAL A 233 9.57 24.81 1.86
CA VAL A 233 10.75 25.07 2.71
C VAL A 233 11.37 23.76 3.21
N ALA A 234 10.56 22.81 3.67
CA ALA A 234 11.05 21.51 4.14
C ALA A 234 11.69 20.70 3.01
N THR A 235 11.11 20.68 1.81
CA THR A 235 11.69 20.01 0.64
C THR A 235 12.96 20.69 0.12
N ALA A 236 13.05 22.03 0.18
CA ALA A 236 14.27 22.75 -0.18
C ALA A 236 15.41 22.41 0.79
N ALA A 237 15.14 22.39 2.10
CA ALA A 237 16.11 21.97 3.11
C ALA A 237 16.51 20.50 2.93
N ALA A 238 15.55 19.60 2.69
CA ALA A 238 15.83 18.22 2.36
C ALA A 238 16.73 18.10 1.11
N GLY A 239 16.46 18.88 0.06
CA GLY A 239 17.28 18.91 -1.16
C GLY A 239 18.73 19.32 -0.89
N VAL A 240 18.96 20.31 -0.02
CA VAL A 240 20.32 20.69 0.42
C VAL A 240 21.00 19.53 1.15
N ILE A 241 20.30 18.86 2.06
CA ILE A 241 20.83 17.67 2.76
C ILE A 241 21.21 16.59 1.76
N VAL A 242 20.31 16.24 0.84
CA VAL A 242 20.55 15.23 -0.21
C VAL A 242 21.76 15.61 -1.07
N GLY A 243 21.83 16.87 -1.51
CA GLY A 243 22.97 17.36 -2.29
C GLY A 243 24.29 17.29 -1.54
N THR A 244 24.32 17.71 -0.27
CA THR A 244 25.52 17.61 0.57
C THR A 244 25.91 16.15 0.81
N VAL A 245 24.97 15.25 1.12
CA VAL A 245 25.29 13.83 1.31
C VAL A 245 25.81 13.19 0.03
N SER A 246 25.18 13.47 -1.11
CA SER A 246 25.63 12.96 -2.40
C SER A 246 27.06 13.41 -2.74
N LEU A 247 27.43 14.66 -2.39
CA LEU A 247 28.76 15.20 -2.68
C LEU A 247 29.83 14.77 -1.65
N THR A 248 29.44 14.52 -0.40
CA THR A 248 30.36 14.15 0.68
C THR A 248 30.61 12.66 0.79
N GLY A 249 29.80 11.83 0.12
CA GLY A 249 29.91 10.38 0.21
C GLY A 249 29.43 9.80 1.55
N ILE A 250 28.69 10.57 2.36
CA ILE A 250 28.15 10.11 3.66
C ILE A 250 27.32 8.82 3.50
N GLY A 251 26.63 8.63 2.37
CA GLY A 251 25.91 7.39 2.08
C GLY A 251 26.81 6.15 2.12
N LEU A 252 28.04 6.23 1.59
CA LEU A 252 29.02 5.15 1.64
C LEU A 252 29.49 4.90 3.08
N VAL A 253 29.73 5.97 3.85
CA VAL A 253 30.09 5.85 5.27
C VAL A 253 28.98 5.18 6.07
N MET A 254 27.73 5.51 5.81
CA MET A 254 26.58 4.86 6.45
C MET A 254 26.52 3.36 6.12
N THR A 255 26.79 2.99 4.85
CA THR A 255 26.93 1.59 4.44
C THR A 255 28.01 0.88 5.26
N GLU A 256 29.23 1.43 5.34
CA GLU A 256 30.35 0.84 6.10
C GLU A 256 30.06 0.71 7.59
N VAL A 257 29.47 1.73 8.22
CA VAL A 257 29.11 1.71 9.64
C VAL A 257 28.07 0.62 9.91
N ILE A 258 27.05 0.52 9.07
CA ILE A 258 25.99 -0.49 9.24
C ILE A 258 26.53 -1.90 8.95
N GLU A 259 27.40 -2.07 7.95
CA GLU A 259 28.07 -3.33 7.66
C GLU A 259 28.90 -3.79 8.86
N LEU A 260 29.75 -2.91 9.40
CA LEU A 260 30.59 -3.19 10.56
C LEU A 260 29.76 -3.57 11.79
N LEU A 261 28.70 -2.82 12.08
CA LEU A 261 27.83 -3.08 13.23
C LEU A 261 26.96 -4.33 13.05
N SER A 262 26.54 -4.63 11.81
CA SER A 262 25.74 -5.82 11.53
C SER A 262 26.56 -7.10 11.42
N GLY A 263 27.87 -7.00 11.17
CA GLY A 263 28.76 -8.16 10.99
C GLY A 263 28.32 -9.06 9.84
N GLY A 264 27.73 -8.48 8.79
CA GLY A 264 27.14 -9.22 7.66
C GLY A 264 25.79 -9.89 7.97
N ASN A 265 25.20 -9.68 9.16
CA ASN A 265 23.88 -10.21 9.47
C ASN A 265 22.77 -9.32 8.89
N LEU A 266 22.08 -9.84 7.89
CA LEU A 266 20.96 -9.16 7.20
C LEU A 266 19.90 -8.61 8.17
N MET A 267 19.51 -9.36 9.20
CA MET A 267 18.44 -8.93 10.12
C MET A 267 18.90 -7.77 11.01
N VAL A 268 20.15 -7.83 11.50
CA VAL A 268 20.73 -6.74 12.29
C VAL A 268 20.86 -5.49 11.43
N MET A 269 21.31 -5.63 10.18
CA MET A 269 21.37 -4.53 9.21
C MET A 269 20.01 -3.86 9.03
N LEU A 270 18.94 -4.63 8.75
CA LEU A 270 17.60 -4.07 8.58
C LEU A 270 17.08 -3.39 9.86
N LEU A 271 17.37 -3.93 11.05
CA LEU A 271 17.01 -3.29 12.32
C LEU A 271 17.75 -1.97 12.55
N LEU A 272 19.05 -1.91 12.22
CA LEU A 272 19.84 -0.69 12.30
C LEU A 272 19.32 0.37 11.32
N VAL A 273 19.04 -0.01 10.07
CA VAL A 273 18.45 0.90 9.09
C VAL A 273 17.07 1.39 9.53
N ALA A 274 16.23 0.50 10.07
CA ALA A 274 14.93 0.88 10.60
C ALA A 274 15.04 1.92 11.71
N PHE A 275 15.97 1.72 12.64
CA PHE A 275 16.22 2.65 13.74
C PHE A 275 16.76 4.00 13.26
N ILE A 276 17.71 3.99 12.34
CA ILE A 276 18.27 5.22 11.74
C ILE A 276 17.20 5.97 10.94
N SER A 277 16.38 5.25 10.16
CA SER A 277 15.25 5.83 9.40
C SER A 277 14.22 6.47 10.32
N LEU A 278 13.94 5.84 11.47
CA LEU A 278 13.06 6.41 12.49
C LEU A 278 13.65 7.71 13.05
N ILE A 279 14.93 7.74 13.45
CA ILE A 279 15.58 8.94 13.99
C ILE A 279 15.61 10.07 12.96
N LEU A 280 16.04 9.78 11.73
CA LEU A 280 16.13 10.76 10.65
C LEU A 280 14.77 11.35 10.30
N GLY A 281 13.69 10.58 10.43
CA GLY A 281 12.34 11.05 10.16
C GLY A 281 11.73 11.95 11.23
N MET A 282 12.30 11.98 12.45
CA MET A 282 11.73 12.73 13.56
C MET A 282 11.74 14.24 13.29
N GLY A 283 10.55 14.86 13.28
CA GLY A 283 10.40 16.31 13.17
C GLY A 283 10.40 16.85 11.74
N LEU A 284 10.37 15.99 10.72
CA LEU A 284 10.24 16.38 9.32
C LEU A 284 8.81 16.12 8.81
N PRO A 285 8.23 16.99 7.96
CA PRO A 285 6.99 16.67 7.24
C PRO A 285 7.15 15.39 6.41
N THR A 286 6.10 14.57 6.30
CA THR A 286 6.14 13.24 5.64
C THR A 286 6.82 13.22 4.27
N THR A 287 6.58 14.25 3.44
CA THR A 287 7.24 14.39 2.13
C THR A 287 8.74 14.63 2.25
N ALA A 288 9.16 15.56 3.10
CA ALA A 288 10.58 15.87 3.31
C ALA A 288 11.31 14.71 4.01
N ASN A 289 10.65 14.07 4.97
CA ASN A 289 11.10 12.85 5.63
C ASN A 289 11.41 11.76 4.60
N TYR A 290 10.47 11.46 3.70
CA TYR A 290 10.70 10.47 2.64
C TYR A 290 11.90 10.82 1.76
N ILE A 291 12.05 12.08 1.33
CA ILE A 291 13.19 12.50 0.51
C ILE A 291 14.51 12.26 1.25
N VAL A 292 14.63 12.70 2.51
CA VAL A 292 15.86 12.52 3.30
C VAL A 292 16.12 11.04 3.58
N VAL A 293 15.14 10.30 4.09
CA VAL A 293 15.33 8.91 4.49
C VAL A 293 15.57 7.99 3.29
N SER A 294 14.83 8.16 2.19
CA SER A 294 15.00 7.29 1.01
C SER A 294 16.33 7.51 0.29
N THR A 295 16.80 8.75 0.18
CA THR A 295 18.08 9.05 -0.47
C THR A 295 19.28 8.54 0.33
N LEU A 296 19.17 8.51 1.67
CA LEU A 296 20.25 8.06 2.54
C LEU A 296 20.23 6.55 2.77
N MET A 297 19.06 5.98 3.11
CA MET A 297 18.97 4.62 3.64
C MET A 297 18.59 3.58 2.58
N ALA A 298 17.89 3.95 1.50
CA ALA A 298 17.53 2.98 0.47
C ALA A 298 18.79 2.40 -0.23
N PRO A 299 19.80 3.21 -0.63
CA PRO A 299 21.02 2.66 -1.23
C PRO A 299 21.75 1.69 -0.29
N VAL A 300 21.78 1.98 1.02
CA VAL A 300 22.41 1.12 2.02
C VAL A 300 21.75 -0.26 2.08
N VAL A 301 20.41 -0.30 2.12
CA VAL A 301 19.66 -1.57 2.14
C VAL A 301 19.86 -2.35 0.86
N VAL A 302 19.91 -1.67 -0.30
CA VAL A 302 20.14 -2.32 -1.59
C VAL A 302 21.54 -2.93 -1.64
N GLU A 303 22.56 -2.16 -1.28
CA GLU A 303 23.96 -2.61 -1.38
C GLU A 303 24.27 -3.73 -0.37
N LEU A 304 24.01 -3.50 0.93
CA LEU A 304 24.27 -4.52 1.95
C LEU A 304 23.33 -5.71 1.84
N GLY A 305 22.09 -5.48 1.42
CA GLY A 305 21.14 -6.55 1.12
C GLY A 305 21.66 -7.45 0.00
N ALA A 306 22.10 -6.86 -1.11
CA ALA A 306 22.63 -7.58 -2.26
C ALA A 306 23.89 -8.41 -1.92
N GLN A 307 24.77 -7.89 -1.08
CA GLN A 307 25.95 -8.61 -0.58
C GLN A 307 25.55 -9.77 0.37
N SER A 308 24.50 -9.58 1.15
CA SER A 308 23.97 -10.58 2.09
C SER A 308 22.96 -11.56 1.45
N GLY A 309 22.81 -11.56 0.11
CA GLY A 309 21.92 -12.44 -0.65
C GLY A 309 20.43 -12.04 -0.67
N LEU A 310 20.08 -10.89 -0.08
CA LEU A 310 18.75 -10.29 -0.17
C LEU A 310 18.63 -9.48 -1.45
N LEU A 311 18.03 -10.10 -2.47
CA LEU A 311 17.67 -9.40 -3.70
C LEU A 311 16.17 -9.18 -3.75
N VAL A 312 15.78 -7.91 -3.56
CA VAL A 312 14.38 -7.49 -3.53
C VAL A 312 14.11 -6.34 -4.51
N PRO A 313 12.87 -6.20 -5.01
CA PRO A 313 12.45 -5.04 -5.78
C PRO A 313 12.76 -3.72 -5.04
N LEU A 314 13.24 -2.70 -5.77
CA LEU A 314 13.53 -1.38 -5.20
C LEU A 314 12.31 -0.78 -4.48
N ILE A 315 11.09 -1.00 -4.97
CA ILE A 315 9.87 -0.52 -4.31
C ILE A 315 9.72 -1.08 -2.89
N ALA A 316 10.14 -2.32 -2.63
CA ALA A 316 10.10 -2.91 -1.28
C ALA A 316 11.05 -2.16 -0.34
N VAL A 317 12.24 -1.78 -0.82
CA VAL A 317 13.22 -1.00 -0.07
C VAL A 317 12.72 0.41 0.21
N HIS A 318 12.15 1.08 -0.80
CA HIS A 318 11.57 2.41 -0.63
C HIS A 318 10.39 2.40 0.35
N LEU A 319 9.52 1.39 0.28
CA LEU A 319 8.43 1.21 1.26
C LEU A 319 8.98 0.89 2.65
N PHE A 320 10.06 0.11 2.76
CA PHE A 320 10.69 -0.21 4.04
C PHE A 320 11.13 1.05 4.77
N VAL A 321 11.95 1.87 4.11
CA VAL A 321 12.48 3.10 4.72
C VAL A 321 11.39 4.15 4.89
N PHE A 322 10.44 4.25 3.96
CA PHE A 322 9.31 5.18 4.05
C PHE A 322 8.41 4.92 5.25
N TYR A 323 8.05 3.65 5.51
CA TYR A 323 7.19 3.31 6.64
C TYR A 323 7.87 3.55 7.99
N PHE A 324 9.18 3.33 8.11
CA PHE A 324 9.92 3.72 9.32
C PHE A 324 10.02 5.24 9.46
N GLY A 325 10.17 5.97 8.36
CA GLY A 325 10.02 7.43 8.33
C GLY A 325 8.66 7.86 8.87
N LEU A 326 7.55 7.32 8.37
CA LEU A 326 6.20 7.63 8.87
C LEU A 326 6.01 7.22 10.34
N MET A 327 6.65 6.14 10.77
CA MET A 327 6.59 5.71 12.17
C MET A 327 7.27 6.72 13.12
N ALA A 328 8.22 7.50 12.63
CA ALA A 328 8.83 8.58 13.41
C ALA A 328 7.78 9.58 13.94
N ASP A 329 6.76 9.89 13.13
CA ASP A 329 5.72 10.87 13.48
C ASP A 329 4.77 10.39 14.60
N VAL A 330 4.67 9.07 14.81
CA VAL A 330 3.88 8.48 15.91
C VAL A 330 4.72 8.17 17.14
N THR A 331 6.05 8.26 17.05
CA THR A 331 6.96 7.91 18.12
C THR A 331 7.13 9.08 19.10
N PRO A 332 6.98 8.88 20.42
CA PRO A 332 7.32 9.91 21.41
C PRO A 332 8.80 10.29 21.32
N PRO A 333 9.18 11.58 21.41
CA PRO A 333 8.37 12.73 21.81
C PRO A 333 7.69 13.51 20.65
N VAL A 334 7.67 13.00 19.42
CA VAL A 334 7.15 13.77 18.25
C VAL A 334 5.62 13.67 18.15
N GLY A 335 5.07 12.47 18.16
CA GLY A 335 3.64 12.08 18.31
C GLY A 335 2.53 13.15 18.24
N LEU A 336 2.49 14.03 17.22
CA LEU A 336 1.64 15.23 17.22
C LEU A 336 0.15 14.90 17.37
N ALA A 337 -0.33 13.86 16.68
CA ALA A 337 -1.72 13.40 16.77
C ALA A 337 -2.06 12.89 18.18
N SER A 338 -1.14 12.13 18.79
CA SER A 338 -1.29 11.63 20.15
C SER A 338 -1.29 12.76 21.18
N PHE A 339 -0.52 13.82 20.95
CA PHE A 339 -0.47 14.99 21.83
C PHE A 339 -1.71 15.86 21.70
N ALA A 340 -2.21 16.05 20.47
CA ALA A 340 -3.49 16.70 20.24
C ALA A 340 -4.65 15.92 20.88
N ALA A 341 -4.66 14.60 20.72
CA ALA A 341 -5.63 13.72 21.37
C ALA A 341 -5.53 13.79 22.90
N ALA A 342 -4.32 13.85 23.46
CA ALA A 342 -4.11 14.03 24.90
C ALA A 342 -4.63 15.38 25.40
N ALA A 343 -4.47 16.46 24.62
CA ALA A 343 -5.01 17.78 24.95
C ALA A 343 -6.55 17.79 24.99
N ILE A 344 -7.19 17.10 24.05
CA ILE A 344 -8.65 16.92 24.00
C ILE A 344 -9.12 16.06 25.18
N ALA A 345 -8.45 14.93 25.42
CA ALA A 345 -8.78 13.97 26.47
C ALA A 345 -8.37 14.40 27.89
N ARG A 346 -7.60 15.50 28.01
CA ARG A 346 -6.97 16.00 29.25
C ARG A 346 -6.09 14.94 29.94
N THR A 347 -5.27 14.24 29.17
CA THR A 347 -4.32 13.23 29.65
C THR A 347 -2.87 13.67 29.46
N ASP A 348 -1.93 12.97 30.10
CA ASP A 348 -0.50 13.17 29.90
C ASP A 348 -0.12 12.86 28.43
N PRO A 349 0.47 13.83 27.68
CA PRO A 349 0.82 13.64 26.27
C PRO A 349 1.83 12.51 26.03
N ILE A 350 2.82 12.35 26.91
CA ILE A 350 3.85 11.32 26.77
C ILE A 350 3.25 9.94 27.01
N LYS A 351 2.44 9.76 28.07
CA LYS A 351 1.76 8.47 28.32
C LYS A 351 0.79 8.11 27.20
N THR A 352 0.07 9.10 26.68
CA THR A 352 -0.84 8.93 25.54
C THR A 352 -0.06 8.54 24.28
N GLY A 353 1.06 9.22 24.02
CA GLY A 353 1.96 8.91 22.90
C GLY A 353 2.56 7.51 22.99
N VAL A 354 3.08 7.11 24.15
CA VAL A 354 3.63 5.75 24.36
C VAL A 354 2.55 4.69 24.12
N THR A 355 1.35 4.90 24.67
CA THR A 355 0.23 3.97 24.47
C THR A 355 -0.17 3.86 23.00
N ALA A 356 -0.29 5.01 22.31
CA ALA A 356 -0.60 5.05 20.88
C ALA A 356 0.48 4.38 20.04
N PHE A 357 1.76 4.59 20.38
CA PHE A 357 2.88 3.94 19.72
C PHE A 357 2.79 2.41 19.83
N PHE A 358 2.57 1.86 21.02
CA PHE A 358 2.39 0.42 21.21
C PHE A 358 1.18 -0.13 20.43
N TYR A 359 0.08 0.63 20.32
CA TYR A 359 -1.06 0.25 19.48
C TYR A 359 -0.72 0.27 17.98
N SER A 360 0.17 1.18 17.56
CA SER A 360 0.64 1.26 16.19
C SER A 360 1.74 0.25 15.85
N MET A 361 2.34 -0.46 16.81
CA MET A 361 3.48 -1.37 16.57
C MET A 361 3.24 -2.43 15.48
N ARG A 362 1.98 -2.75 15.18
CA ARG A 362 1.59 -3.57 14.02
C ARG A 362 2.00 -3.01 12.65
N THR A 363 2.22 -1.71 12.53
CA THR A 363 2.72 -1.10 11.31
C THR A 363 4.25 -1.16 11.23
N ALA A 364 4.95 -1.43 12.34
CA ALA A 364 6.42 -1.54 12.40
C ALA A 364 6.94 -2.83 11.76
N ILE A 365 6.12 -3.88 11.76
CA ILE A 365 6.48 -5.17 11.16
C ILE A 365 6.31 -5.15 9.63
N LEU A 366 5.36 -4.35 9.13
CA LEU A 366 4.96 -4.32 7.72
C LEU A 366 6.15 -4.06 6.75
N PRO A 367 7.09 -3.13 7.04
CA PRO A 367 8.34 -2.99 6.29
C PRO A 367 9.09 -4.30 6.08
N PHE A 368 9.33 -5.07 7.15
CA PHE A 368 10.03 -6.35 7.06
C PHE A 368 9.25 -7.35 6.22
N LEU A 369 7.91 -7.29 6.28
CA LEU A 369 7.06 -8.15 5.47
C LEU A 369 7.19 -7.83 3.99
N PHE A 370 7.30 -6.56 3.59
CA PHE A 370 7.52 -6.20 2.19
C PHE A 370 8.87 -6.67 1.65
N ILE A 371 9.89 -6.70 2.51
CA ILE A 371 11.22 -7.20 2.16
C ILE A 371 11.23 -8.73 2.01
N PHE A 372 10.64 -9.46 2.96
CA PHE A 372 10.69 -10.93 2.96
C PHE A 372 9.52 -11.61 2.23
N ASN A 373 8.47 -10.87 1.90
CA ASN A 373 7.31 -11.35 1.15
C ASN A 373 6.80 -10.28 0.16
N THR A 374 7.38 -10.28 -1.03
CA THR A 374 7.00 -9.38 -2.12
C THR A 374 5.62 -9.68 -2.72
N GLN A 375 4.99 -10.83 -2.39
CA GLN A 375 3.61 -11.11 -2.82
C GLN A 375 2.64 -10.09 -2.20
N LEU A 376 2.96 -9.53 -1.02
CA LEU A 376 2.19 -8.43 -0.42
C LEU A 376 2.21 -7.15 -1.27
N LEU A 377 3.22 -7.01 -2.14
CA LEU A 377 3.35 -5.92 -3.11
C LEU A 377 2.73 -6.28 -4.46
N MET A 378 1.98 -7.38 -4.54
CA MET A 378 1.43 -7.95 -5.77
C MET A 378 2.50 -8.39 -6.79
N ILE A 379 3.71 -8.71 -6.32
CA ILE A 379 4.82 -9.16 -7.17
C ILE A 379 4.92 -10.69 -7.06
N GLY A 380 4.84 -11.38 -8.21
CA GLY A 380 4.91 -12.85 -8.28
C GLY A 380 3.59 -13.53 -7.92
N ILE A 381 2.46 -12.94 -8.33
CA ILE A 381 1.12 -13.54 -8.18
C ILE A 381 0.62 -13.94 -9.56
N ASP A 382 0.66 -15.24 -9.85
CA ASP A 382 0.37 -15.77 -11.19
C ASP A 382 -1.09 -16.24 -11.36
N SER A 383 -1.83 -16.40 -10.26
CA SER A 383 -3.21 -16.93 -10.27
C SER A 383 -4.13 -16.18 -9.32
N THR A 384 -5.42 -16.12 -9.67
CA THR A 384 -6.48 -15.58 -8.80
C THR A 384 -6.58 -16.33 -7.47
N TRP A 385 -6.35 -17.65 -7.50
CA TRP A 385 -6.31 -18.45 -6.29
C TRP A 385 -5.17 -18.02 -5.37
N HIS A 386 -3.98 -17.85 -5.93
CA HIS A 386 -2.79 -17.39 -5.20
C HIS A 386 -2.99 -15.99 -4.60
N LEU A 387 -3.69 -15.11 -5.32
CA LEU A 387 -4.07 -13.77 -4.86
C LEU A 387 -5.01 -13.82 -3.66
N VAL A 388 -6.11 -14.58 -3.76
CA VAL A 388 -7.07 -14.75 -2.66
C VAL A 388 -6.37 -15.35 -1.45
N LEU A 389 -5.49 -16.32 -1.67
CA LEU A 389 -4.75 -16.99 -0.61
C LEU A 389 -3.79 -16.04 0.10
N THR A 390 -3.03 -15.23 -0.66
CA THR A 390 -2.12 -14.19 -0.12
C THR A 390 -2.88 -13.16 0.71
N VAL A 391 -4.03 -12.68 0.21
CA VAL A 391 -4.80 -11.66 0.93
C VAL A 391 -5.47 -12.23 2.17
N ALA A 392 -6.04 -13.44 2.08
CA ALA A 392 -6.63 -14.12 3.23
C ALA A 392 -5.58 -14.40 4.31
N SER A 393 -4.41 -14.93 3.92
CA SER A 393 -3.33 -15.23 4.86
C SER A 393 -2.77 -13.96 5.50
N ALA A 394 -2.54 -12.90 4.74
CA ALA A 394 -2.08 -11.61 5.26
C ALA A 394 -3.09 -10.99 6.23
N THR A 395 -4.38 -11.09 5.93
CA THR A 395 -5.47 -10.60 6.80
C THR A 395 -5.49 -11.38 8.12
N VAL A 396 -5.46 -12.71 8.05
CA VAL A 396 -5.42 -13.57 9.23
C VAL A 396 -4.16 -13.29 10.06
N ALA A 397 -3.00 -13.20 9.42
CA ALA A 397 -1.74 -12.91 10.08
C ALA A 397 -1.75 -11.55 10.79
N MET A 398 -2.29 -10.50 10.18
CA MET A 398 -2.42 -9.18 10.84
C MET A 398 -3.39 -9.21 12.03
N LEU A 399 -4.49 -9.94 11.94
CA LEU A 399 -5.44 -10.10 13.05
C LEU A 399 -4.82 -10.88 14.21
N VAL A 400 -4.09 -11.96 13.91
CA VAL A 400 -3.37 -12.77 14.89
C VAL A 400 -2.24 -11.96 15.55
N PHE A 401 -1.50 -11.17 14.77
CA PHE A 401 -0.48 -10.26 15.29
C PHE A 401 -1.06 -9.23 16.25
N ALA A 402 -2.18 -8.61 15.86
CA ALA A 402 -2.88 -7.66 16.72
C ALA A 402 -3.35 -8.34 18.02
N ALA A 403 -3.91 -9.54 17.94
CA ALA A 403 -4.31 -10.30 19.11
C ALA A 403 -3.13 -10.67 20.03
N ALA A 404 -1.99 -11.03 19.45
CA ALA A 404 -0.77 -11.38 20.18
C ALA A 404 -0.18 -10.18 20.93
N THR A 405 -0.06 -9.05 20.25
CA THR A 405 0.51 -7.80 20.79
C THR A 405 -0.40 -7.13 21.81
N GLN A 406 -1.72 -7.21 21.65
CA GLN A 406 -2.68 -6.71 22.63
C GLN A 406 -2.90 -7.68 23.81
N GLY A 407 -2.36 -8.90 23.76
CA GLY A 407 -2.53 -9.91 24.81
C GLY A 407 -3.98 -10.40 24.96
N TYR A 408 -4.80 -10.23 23.93
CA TYR A 408 -6.21 -10.61 23.95
C TYR A 408 -6.65 -11.11 22.58
N PHE A 409 -7.18 -12.33 22.53
CA PHE A 409 -7.76 -12.90 21.30
C PHE A 409 -9.25 -13.20 21.48
N MET A 410 -9.61 -14.27 22.19
CA MET A 410 -10.98 -14.51 22.65
C MET A 410 -11.13 -14.38 24.17
N VAL A 411 -10.05 -14.66 24.88
CA VAL A 411 -9.85 -14.39 26.30
C VAL A 411 -8.48 -13.74 26.46
N ARG A 412 -8.15 -13.29 27.67
CA ARG A 412 -6.80 -12.81 27.95
C ARG A 412 -5.79 -13.92 27.63
N SER A 413 -4.89 -13.64 26.69
CA SER A 413 -3.85 -14.57 26.26
C SER A 413 -2.81 -14.71 27.36
N ARG A 414 -2.33 -15.93 27.57
CA ARG A 414 -1.14 -16.16 28.41
C ARG A 414 0.11 -15.77 27.63
N TRP A 415 1.19 -15.43 28.32
CA TRP A 415 2.44 -14.98 27.68
C TRP A 415 2.95 -15.94 26.59
N TYR A 416 2.89 -17.25 26.86
CA TYR A 416 3.27 -18.28 25.88
C TYR A 416 2.29 -18.37 24.70
N GLU A 417 0.99 -18.10 24.90
CA GLU A 417 0.03 -18.07 23.79
C GLU A 417 0.30 -16.88 22.88
N SER A 418 0.65 -15.73 23.44
CA SER A 418 1.10 -14.58 22.64
C SER A 418 2.36 -14.92 21.83
N ILE A 419 3.34 -15.63 22.41
CA ILE A 419 4.53 -16.08 21.67
C ILE A 419 4.15 -17.02 20.53
N VAL A 420 3.27 -18.00 20.78
CA VAL A 420 2.84 -18.93 19.72
C VAL A 420 2.01 -18.21 18.66
N LEU A 421 1.16 -17.23 19.01
CA LEU A 421 0.45 -16.40 18.04
C LEU A 421 1.41 -15.55 17.19
N LEU A 422 2.51 -15.04 17.78
CA LEU A 422 3.57 -14.38 17.02
C LEU A 422 4.29 -15.35 16.08
N LEU A 423 4.52 -16.60 16.50
CA LEU A 423 5.10 -17.64 15.64
C LEU A 423 4.19 -18.01 14.47
N VAL A 424 2.88 -18.14 14.73
CA VAL A 424 1.86 -18.35 13.69
C VAL A 424 1.88 -17.18 12.71
N THR A 425 1.90 -15.95 13.21
CA THR A 425 1.98 -14.74 12.39
C THR A 425 3.23 -14.76 11.50
N PHE A 426 4.39 -15.04 12.07
CA PHE A 426 5.65 -15.12 11.33
C PHE A 426 5.60 -16.18 10.23
N THR A 427 5.02 -17.35 10.53
CA THR A 427 4.89 -18.46 9.58
C THR A 427 3.92 -18.12 8.44
N LEU A 428 2.81 -17.43 8.73
CA LEU A 428 1.86 -16.99 7.71
C LEU A 428 2.43 -15.88 6.80
N PHE A 429 3.27 -14.99 7.34
CA PHE A 429 3.86 -13.94 6.53
C PHE A 429 5.11 -14.37 5.76
N ARG A 430 5.96 -15.20 6.36
CA ARG A 430 7.20 -15.69 5.76
C ARG A 430 7.24 -17.22 5.78
N PRO A 431 6.32 -17.90 5.05
CA PRO A 431 6.31 -19.36 4.99
C PRO A 431 7.62 -19.91 4.40
N GLY A 432 8.22 -19.16 3.48
CA GLY A 432 9.50 -19.48 2.85
C GLY A 432 10.63 -19.71 3.85
N PHE A 433 10.64 -19.05 5.01
CA PHE A 433 11.72 -19.25 5.99
C PHE A 433 11.88 -20.72 6.41
N TRP A 434 10.77 -21.41 6.64
CA TRP A 434 10.77 -22.83 7.00
C TRP A 434 10.94 -23.71 5.77
N TRP A 435 10.30 -23.32 4.67
CA TRP A 435 10.31 -24.08 3.43
C TRP A 435 11.71 -24.14 2.80
N ASP A 436 12.45 -23.03 2.85
CA ASP A 436 13.81 -22.88 2.31
C ASP A 436 14.83 -23.78 3.04
N MET A 437 14.53 -24.23 4.28
CA MET A 437 15.37 -25.19 5.01
C MET A 437 15.26 -26.62 4.46
N VAL A 438 14.14 -26.94 3.81
CA VAL A 438 13.86 -28.27 3.25
C VAL A 438 14.07 -28.28 1.74
N TYR A 439 13.57 -27.26 1.06
CA TYR A 439 13.65 -27.08 -0.39
C TYR A 439 14.35 -25.75 -0.70
N PRO A 440 15.63 -25.76 -1.13
CA PRO A 440 16.34 -24.55 -1.51
C PRO A 440 15.54 -23.73 -2.55
N PRO A 441 15.47 -22.39 -2.42
CA PRO A 441 14.66 -21.55 -3.30
C PRO A 441 15.23 -21.38 -4.71
N PHE A 442 16.54 -21.54 -4.88
CA PHE A 442 17.23 -21.28 -6.14
C PHE A 442 18.22 -22.39 -6.46
N GLU A 443 18.27 -22.75 -7.73
CA GLU A 443 19.31 -23.57 -8.32
C GLU A 443 20.40 -22.66 -8.90
N ARG A 444 21.66 -23.00 -8.61
CA ARG A 444 22.82 -22.24 -9.05
C ARG A 444 23.36 -22.84 -10.34
N HIS A 445 23.28 -22.06 -11.41
CA HIS A 445 23.82 -22.39 -12.72
C HIS A 445 25.14 -21.65 -12.96
N PRO A 446 26.08 -22.26 -13.70
CA PRO A 446 27.31 -21.61 -14.12
C PRO A 446 27.03 -20.44 -15.08
N ALA A 447 27.93 -19.46 -15.09
CA ALA A 447 27.75 -18.20 -15.84
C ALA A 447 27.67 -18.39 -17.36
N ASN A 448 28.25 -19.46 -17.91
CA ASN A 448 28.18 -19.82 -19.33
C ASN A 448 26.73 -20.09 -19.81
N GLU A 449 25.86 -20.58 -18.93
CA GLU A 449 24.44 -20.84 -19.23
C GLU A 449 23.58 -19.56 -19.20
N LEU A 450 24.13 -18.43 -18.76
CA LEU A 450 23.38 -17.16 -18.61
C LEU A 450 22.63 -16.76 -19.89
N THR A 451 23.29 -16.84 -21.04
CA THR A 451 22.71 -16.44 -22.32
C THR A 451 21.51 -17.32 -22.70
N GLU A 452 21.59 -18.61 -22.41
CA GLU A 452 20.49 -19.56 -22.66
C GLU A 452 19.33 -19.34 -21.69
N LEU A 453 19.62 -19.14 -20.41
CA LEU A 453 18.63 -18.87 -19.38
C LEU A 453 17.89 -17.55 -19.62
N ILE A 454 18.61 -16.50 -20.03
CA ILE A 454 17.99 -15.21 -20.40
C ILE A 454 17.09 -15.37 -21.63
N ALA A 455 17.47 -16.20 -22.61
CA ALA A 455 16.64 -16.41 -23.79
C ALA A 455 15.35 -17.19 -23.47
N LYS A 456 15.40 -18.13 -22.51
CA LYS A 456 14.25 -18.93 -22.07
C LYS A 456 13.36 -18.24 -21.03
N ALA A 457 13.87 -17.20 -20.36
CA ALA A 457 13.12 -16.50 -19.33
C ALA A 457 11.90 -15.75 -19.91
N PRO A 458 10.74 -15.76 -19.23
CA PRO A 458 9.54 -15.08 -19.70
C PRO A 458 9.73 -13.56 -19.83
N ALA A 459 8.81 -12.90 -20.54
CA ALA A 459 8.74 -11.45 -20.59
C ALA A 459 8.76 -10.83 -19.17
N ASP A 460 9.50 -9.74 -19.00
CA ASP A 460 9.65 -8.96 -17.77
C ASP A 460 10.20 -9.74 -16.54
N ALA A 461 10.75 -10.93 -16.78
CA ALA A 461 11.46 -11.69 -15.75
C ALA A 461 12.64 -10.90 -15.17
N ARG A 462 12.90 -11.12 -13.87
CA ARG A 462 14.04 -10.55 -13.16
C ARG A 462 15.07 -11.64 -12.91
N GLN A 463 16.09 -11.69 -13.74
CA GLN A 463 17.14 -12.70 -13.63
C GLN A 463 18.07 -12.36 -12.47
N ARG A 464 18.28 -13.33 -11.56
CA ARG A 464 19.25 -13.21 -10.48
C ARG A 464 20.63 -13.61 -11.00
N ILE A 465 21.60 -12.72 -10.87
CA ILE A 465 23.00 -12.99 -11.20
C ILE A 465 23.90 -12.58 -10.03
N TRP A 466 25.02 -13.26 -9.88
CA TRP A 466 26.08 -12.90 -8.92
C TRP A 466 27.27 -12.35 -9.66
N ILE A 467 27.68 -11.14 -9.29
CA ILE A 467 28.83 -10.45 -9.85
C ILE A 467 29.95 -10.36 -8.81
N GLU A 468 31.18 -10.45 -9.29
CA GLU A 468 32.40 -10.35 -8.50
C GLU A 468 33.44 -9.53 -9.27
N GLY A 469 34.06 -8.55 -8.61
CA GLY A 469 35.06 -7.71 -9.25
C GLY A 469 35.64 -6.65 -8.32
N ILE A 470 36.65 -5.94 -8.80
CA ILE A 470 37.23 -4.80 -8.10
C ILE A 470 36.55 -3.54 -8.62
N ASN A 471 35.87 -2.82 -7.74
CA ASN A 471 35.20 -1.58 -8.10
C ASN A 471 36.19 -0.44 -8.35
N LEU A 472 35.69 0.70 -8.82
CA LEU A 472 36.50 1.91 -9.05
C LEU A 472 37.30 2.39 -7.82
N ASP A 473 36.88 2.04 -6.60
CA ASP A 473 37.57 2.39 -5.35
C ASP A 473 38.66 1.37 -4.95
N GLY A 474 38.87 0.32 -5.74
CA GLY A 474 39.85 -0.72 -5.47
C GLY A 474 39.40 -1.76 -4.44
N LYS A 475 38.10 -1.80 -4.09
CA LYS A 475 37.53 -2.79 -3.17
C LYS A 475 36.99 -3.99 -3.96
N GLU A 476 37.24 -5.19 -3.45
CA GLU A 476 36.59 -6.40 -3.95
C GLU A 476 35.11 -6.39 -3.55
N ILE A 477 34.23 -6.45 -4.54
CA ILE A 477 32.78 -6.50 -4.36
C ILE A 477 32.28 -7.85 -4.86
N LYS A 478 31.46 -8.49 -4.01
CA LYS A 478 30.66 -9.65 -4.38
C LYS A 478 29.22 -9.40 -4.02
N LYS A 479 28.34 -9.29 -5.02
CA LYS A 479 26.93 -9.01 -4.79
C LYS A 479 26.02 -9.67 -5.81
N GLY A 480 24.80 -9.97 -5.38
CA GLY A 480 23.74 -10.39 -6.28
C GLY A 480 23.06 -9.18 -6.94
N VAL A 481 22.57 -9.33 -8.15
CA VAL A 481 21.81 -8.29 -8.86
C VAL A 481 20.57 -8.91 -9.52
N LEU A 482 19.45 -8.18 -9.49
CA LEU A 482 18.24 -8.52 -10.25
C LEU A 482 18.22 -7.76 -11.57
N LEU A 483 18.52 -8.45 -12.66
CA LEU A 483 18.47 -7.90 -14.01
C LEU A 483 17.02 -7.95 -14.54
N PRO A 484 16.36 -6.79 -14.75
CA PRO A 484 15.04 -6.77 -15.39
C PRO A 484 15.23 -7.00 -16.90
N LEU A 485 14.84 -8.17 -17.38
CA LEU A 485 15.12 -8.57 -18.76
C LEU A 485 14.18 -7.93 -19.80
N GLY A 486 13.10 -7.29 -19.34
CA GLY A 486 12.10 -6.65 -20.21
C GLY A 486 11.38 -7.63 -21.13
N ALA A 487 10.78 -7.10 -22.20
CA ALA A 487 10.09 -7.88 -23.22
C ALA A 487 10.96 -9.00 -23.81
N GLU A 488 10.30 -10.08 -24.26
CA GLU A 488 10.95 -11.22 -24.91
C GLU A 488 11.80 -10.81 -26.11
N GLY A 489 12.87 -11.55 -26.34
CA GLY A 489 13.86 -11.27 -27.36
C GLY A 489 15.10 -12.15 -27.16
N THR A 490 16.06 -12.03 -28.05
CA THR A 490 17.32 -12.77 -27.91
C THR A 490 18.11 -12.25 -26.70
N ALA A 491 18.92 -13.10 -26.07
CA ALA A 491 19.68 -12.70 -24.90
C ALA A 491 20.60 -11.47 -25.11
N PRO A 492 21.32 -11.32 -26.25
CA PRO A 492 22.09 -10.11 -26.53
C PRO A 492 21.22 -8.85 -26.63
N GLU A 493 20.01 -8.93 -27.20
CA GLU A 493 19.09 -7.80 -27.28
C GLU A 493 18.56 -7.41 -25.90
N ARG A 494 18.17 -8.40 -25.09
CA ARG A 494 17.70 -8.17 -23.71
C ARG A 494 18.79 -7.56 -22.85
N LEU A 495 20.02 -8.10 -22.91
CA LEU A 495 21.18 -7.55 -22.20
C LEU A 495 21.50 -6.12 -22.66
N LYS A 496 21.48 -5.86 -23.97
CA LYS A 496 21.70 -4.52 -24.54
C LYS A 496 20.64 -3.52 -24.09
N ARG A 497 19.37 -3.91 -23.95
CA ARG A 497 18.30 -3.04 -23.40
C ARG A 497 18.57 -2.66 -21.95
N VAL A 498 19.14 -3.58 -21.17
CA VAL A 498 19.55 -3.32 -19.78
C VAL A 498 20.84 -2.48 -19.73
N GLY A 499 21.55 -2.38 -20.85
CA GLY A 499 22.79 -1.62 -21.01
C GLY A 499 24.05 -2.46 -20.79
N LEU A 500 23.96 -3.79 -20.88
CA LEU A 500 25.07 -4.72 -20.72
C LEU A 500 25.51 -5.31 -22.04
N GLN A 501 26.82 -5.39 -22.21
CA GLN A 501 27.45 -6.32 -23.16
C GLN A 501 28.40 -7.23 -22.38
N LEU A 502 28.27 -8.53 -22.61
CA LEU A 502 29.07 -9.54 -21.96
C LEU A 502 30.05 -10.16 -22.95
N MET A 503 31.23 -10.51 -22.48
CA MET A 503 32.23 -11.23 -23.24
C MET A 503 32.56 -12.54 -22.53
N PRO A 504 32.51 -13.69 -23.22
CA PRO A 504 32.94 -14.95 -22.65
C PRO A 504 34.45 -14.93 -22.42
N LEU A 505 34.89 -15.35 -21.22
CA LEU A 505 36.29 -15.46 -20.83
C LEU A 505 36.52 -16.85 -20.20
N GLY A 506 36.70 -17.85 -21.06
CA GLY A 506 36.75 -19.26 -20.63
C GLY A 506 35.41 -19.71 -20.06
N ASP A 507 35.43 -20.19 -18.81
CA ASP A 507 34.21 -20.64 -18.09
C ASP A 507 33.44 -19.49 -17.42
N LYS A 508 33.94 -18.25 -17.52
CA LYS A 508 33.32 -17.05 -16.93
C LYS A 508 32.69 -16.16 -18.00
N MET A 509 31.72 -15.35 -17.59
CA MET A 509 31.18 -14.26 -18.40
C MET A 509 31.60 -12.94 -17.79
N GLN A 510 32.36 -12.13 -18.51
CA GLN A 510 32.83 -10.82 -18.02
C GLN A 510 31.99 -9.69 -18.61
N VAL A 511 31.74 -8.65 -17.82
CA VAL A 511 31.05 -7.43 -18.27
C VAL A 511 32.02 -6.61 -19.11
N ALA A 512 31.80 -6.60 -20.43
CA ALA A 512 32.66 -5.92 -21.39
C ALA A 512 32.33 -4.44 -21.52
N VAL A 513 31.04 -4.08 -21.51
CA VAL A 513 30.57 -2.69 -21.60
C VAL A 513 29.33 -2.52 -20.74
N VAL A 514 29.31 -1.42 -19.98
CA VAL A 514 28.12 -0.89 -19.30
C VAL A 514 27.78 0.45 -19.94
N GLN A 515 26.56 0.59 -20.45
CA GLN A 515 26.12 1.83 -21.06
C GLN A 515 25.80 2.88 -19.97
N PHE A 516 26.27 4.11 -20.16
CA PHE A 516 26.00 5.22 -19.24
C PHE A 516 24.49 5.55 -19.17
N GLY A 517 24.00 5.83 -17.97
CA GLY A 517 22.59 6.05 -17.62
C GLY A 517 21.72 4.79 -17.63
N SER A 518 22.29 3.61 -17.94
CA SER A 518 21.54 2.38 -18.10
C SER A 518 21.05 1.79 -16.78
N THR A 519 20.13 0.83 -16.88
CA THR A 519 19.64 0.10 -15.70
C THR A 519 20.76 -0.70 -15.05
N ALA A 520 21.70 -1.24 -15.84
CA ALA A 520 22.85 -1.96 -15.32
C ALA A 520 23.79 -1.10 -14.47
N GLU A 521 24.09 0.12 -14.93
CA GLU A 521 24.89 1.08 -14.16
C GLU A 521 24.18 1.47 -12.86
N LYS A 522 22.87 1.70 -12.91
CA LYS A 522 22.05 1.98 -11.71
C LYS A 522 22.00 0.82 -10.72
N LEU A 523 22.22 -0.42 -11.19
CA LEU A 523 22.36 -1.60 -10.34
C LEU A 523 23.79 -1.78 -9.80
N GLY A 524 24.70 -0.85 -10.13
CA GLY A 524 26.09 -0.86 -9.69
C GLY A 524 26.91 -1.97 -10.35
N ILE A 525 26.59 -2.33 -11.59
CA ILE A 525 27.42 -3.20 -12.41
C ILE A 525 28.46 -2.33 -13.11
N GLU A 526 29.73 -2.69 -12.98
CA GLU A 526 30.84 -1.98 -13.60
C GLU A 526 31.50 -2.83 -14.70
N GLN A 527 32.21 -2.16 -15.59
CA GLN A 527 33.02 -2.81 -16.62
C GLN A 527 34.16 -3.59 -15.95
N GLY A 528 34.40 -4.83 -16.42
CA GLY A 528 35.43 -5.71 -15.89
C GLY A 528 34.96 -6.65 -14.78
N PHE A 529 33.73 -6.51 -14.29
CA PHE A 529 33.16 -7.45 -13.32
C PHE A 529 32.91 -8.82 -13.96
N ASP A 530 33.22 -9.88 -13.21
CA ASP A 530 32.94 -11.25 -13.58
C ASP A 530 31.54 -11.64 -13.09
N ILE A 531 30.73 -12.23 -13.96
CA ILE A 531 29.52 -12.95 -13.57
C ILE A 531 29.96 -14.35 -13.16
N THR A 532 29.74 -14.69 -11.90
CA THR A 532 30.18 -15.97 -11.32
C THR A 532 29.09 -17.03 -11.39
N GLN A 533 27.84 -16.65 -11.09
CA GLN A 533 26.71 -17.58 -10.99
C GLN A 533 25.41 -16.93 -11.44
N VAL A 534 24.50 -17.77 -11.90
CA VAL A 534 23.12 -17.41 -12.27
C VAL A 534 22.18 -18.22 -11.40
N GLU A 535 21.21 -17.57 -10.77
CA GLU A 535 20.22 -18.24 -9.93
C GLU A 535 18.88 -18.32 -10.67
N VAL A 536 18.36 -19.53 -10.83
CA VAL A 536 17.02 -19.79 -11.38
C VAL A 536 16.14 -20.29 -10.23
N ALA A 537 14.86 -19.96 -10.24
CA ALA A 537 13.92 -20.49 -9.26
C ALA A 537 13.88 -22.03 -9.37
N ALA A 538 14.11 -22.72 -8.26
CA ALA A 538 14.10 -24.18 -8.21
C ALA A 538 12.68 -24.73 -8.44
N ASP A 539 12.56 -25.89 -9.08
CA ASP A 539 11.28 -26.60 -9.19
C ASP A 539 10.95 -27.24 -7.82
N ARG A 540 10.05 -26.61 -7.07
CA ARG A 540 9.69 -27.03 -5.71
C ARG A 540 8.20 -26.82 -5.45
N PRO A 541 7.59 -27.58 -4.52
CA PRO A 541 6.21 -27.33 -4.15
C PRO A 541 6.05 -25.96 -3.50
N ASP A 542 4.84 -25.41 -3.60
CA ASP A 542 4.46 -24.11 -3.09
C ASP A 542 4.77 -23.95 -1.59
N LYS A 543 5.46 -22.87 -1.22
CA LYS A 543 5.80 -22.56 0.18
C LYS A 543 4.55 -22.40 1.07
N GLU A 544 3.41 -22.11 0.46
CA GLU A 544 2.09 -21.92 1.05
C GLU A 544 1.59 -23.17 1.82
N TRP A 545 2.19 -24.35 1.59
CA TRP A 545 1.96 -25.54 2.41
C TRP A 545 2.24 -25.31 3.91
N MET A 546 3.13 -24.38 4.25
CA MET A 546 3.40 -23.98 5.65
C MET A 546 2.22 -23.29 6.33
N PHE A 547 1.19 -22.88 5.60
CA PHE A 547 -0.03 -22.34 6.20
C PHE A 547 -0.86 -23.41 6.90
N VAL A 548 -0.81 -24.67 6.45
CA VAL A 548 -1.55 -25.77 7.09
C VAL A 548 -1.11 -25.99 8.55
N PRO A 549 0.18 -26.19 8.87
CA PRO A 549 0.61 -26.33 10.26
C PRO A 549 0.37 -25.04 11.06
N ALA A 550 0.55 -23.85 10.47
CA ALA A 550 0.29 -22.59 11.14
C ALA A 550 -1.19 -22.44 11.56
N MET A 551 -2.12 -22.78 10.67
CA MET A 551 -3.56 -22.77 10.93
C MET A 551 -3.97 -23.86 11.93
N GLY A 552 -3.30 -25.02 11.91
CA GLY A 552 -3.49 -26.07 12.91
C GLY A 552 -3.12 -25.61 14.32
N VAL A 553 -1.98 -24.94 14.47
CA VAL A 553 -1.55 -24.34 15.75
C VAL A 553 -2.51 -23.23 16.20
N LEU A 554 -2.95 -22.38 15.26
CA LEU A 554 -3.95 -21.36 15.56
C LEU A 554 -5.27 -21.98 16.05
N ALA A 555 -5.74 -23.04 15.40
CA ALA A 555 -6.95 -23.76 15.79
C ALA A 555 -6.81 -24.38 17.20
N LEU A 556 -5.64 -24.91 17.55
CA LEU A 556 -5.35 -25.40 18.90
C LEU A 556 -5.51 -24.29 19.95
N ILE A 557 -4.92 -23.11 19.71
CA ILE A 557 -5.07 -21.95 20.61
C ILE A 557 -6.54 -21.55 20.70
N VAL A 558 -7.25 -21.53 19.58
CA VAL A 558 -8.68 -21.21 19.54
C VAL A 558 -9.47 -22.18 20.44
N MET A 559 -9.20 -23.48 20.34
CA MET A 559 -9.86 -24.51 21.15
C MET A 559 -9.54 -24.35 22.64
N MET A 560 -8.26 -24.14 22.98
CA MET A 560 -7.83 -23.91 24.37
C MET A 560 -8.49 -22.66 24.98
N GLN A 561 -8.53 -21.55 24.23
CA GLN A 561 -9.16 -20.31 24.67
C GLN A 561 -10.68 -20.42 24.78
N ARG A 562 -11.35 -21.11 23.84
CA ARG A 562 -12.79 -21.39 23.92
C ARG A 562 -13.14 -22.25 25.14
N ALA A 563 -12.32 -23.26 25.44
CA ALA A 563 -12.52 -24.10 26.62
C ALA A 563 -12.39 -23.29 27.91
N ARG A 564 -11.47 -22.33 27.98
CA ARG A 564 -11.35 -21.42 29.14
C ARG A 564 -12.50 -20.42 29.24
N ARG A 565 -12.93 -19.83 28.13
CA ARG A 565 -14.06 -18.90 28.09
C ARG A 565 -15.35 -19.53 28.65
N ARG A 566 -15.56 -20.83 28.40
CA ARG A 566 -16.70 -21.59 28.95
C ARG A 566 -16.61 -21.83 30.47
N ARG A 567 -15.42 -21.73 31.05
CA ARG A 567 -15.16 -21.92 32.49
C ARG A 567 -15.17 -20.59 33.27
N GLU A 568 -15.12 -19.45 32.60
CA GLU A 568 -15.23 -18.14 33.24
C GLU A 568 -16.70 -17.85 33.56
N PRO A 569 -17.04 -17.46 34.81
CA PRO A 569 -18.38 -17.01 35.14
C PRO A 569 -18.72 -15.76 34.29
N PRO A 570 -19.99 -15.58 33.89
CA PRO A 570 -20.39 -14.42 33.11
C PRO A 570 -19.95 -13.14 33.82
N ALA A 571 -19.33 -12.22 33.06
CA ALA A 571 -18.87 -10.95 33.60
C ALA A 571 -20.03 -10.26 34.33
N PRO A 572 -19.83 -9.72 35.55
CA PRO A 572 -20.87 -8.98 36.23
C PRO A 572 -21.32 -7.85 35.30
N VAL A 573 -22.62 -7.80 35.04
CA VAL A 573 -23.24 -6.71 34.27
C VAL A 573 -22.85 -5.41 34.96
N ALA A 574 -22.03 -4.60 34.30
CA ALA A 574 -21.68 -3.29 34.80
C ALA A 574 -22.98 -2.54 35.06
N LYS A 575 -23.27 -2.24 36.33
CA LYS A 575 -24.41 -1.38 36.66
C LYS A 575 -24.18 -0.05 35.94
N PRO A 576 -25.16 0.47 35.18
CA PRO A 576 -25.07 1.83 34.67
C PRO A 576 -24.87 2.76 35.88
N ALA A 577 -23.80 3.55 35.82
CA ALA A 577 -23.48 4.56 36.82
C ALA A 577 -24.34 5.80 36.60
#